data_AF-Q0E3N4-F1
#
_entry.id   AF-Q0E3N4-F1
#
_cell.length_a   1.000
_cell.length_b   1.000
_cell.length_c   1.000
_cell.angle_alpha   90.00
_cell.angle_beta   90.00
_cell.angle_gamma   90.00
#
_symmetry.space_group_name_H-M   'P 1'
#
loop_
_entity.id
_entity.type
_entity.pdbx_description
1 polymer ?
#
loop_
_entity_poly.entity_id
_entity_poly.type
_entity_poly.pdbx_seq_one_letter_code
_entity_poly.pdbx_strand_id
1 'polypeptide(L)'
;YFATAVSLWDADFYVKVDDDVHVNIATLGQILSNHALKPRVYIGCMKSGPVLTEKGVRYYEPEHWKFGEPGNKYFRHATGQLYAISKDLATYISINRHVLHKYINEDVSLGSWFIGLDVEHIDDRRLCCGTPPDCEWKAQAGNTCAASFDWRCSGICNSEGRIWEVHNKCAEGEKALWNATF
;
A
#
# COMPACT_ATOMS: atom_id res chain seq x y z
N TYR A 1 -6.72 12.30 -0.20
CA TYR A 1 -5.30 12.14 -0.53
C TYR A 1 -5.04 12.25 -2.04
N PHE A 2 -5.32 11.22 -2.86
CA PHE A 2 -4.92 11.20 -4.28
C PHE A 2 -5.41 12.37 -5.12
N ALA A 3 -6.65 12.83 -4.94
CA ALA A 3 -7.15 14.00 -5.65
C ALA A 3 -6.29 15.26 -5.42
N THR A 4 -5.80 15.45 -4.18
CA THR A 4 -4.89 16.53 -3.83
C THR A 4 -3.51 16.31 -4.44
N ALA A 5 -2.96 15.10 -4.33
CA ALA A 5 -1.64 14.78 -4.87
C ALA A 5 -1.57 15.03 -6.39
N VAL A 6 -2.58 14.58 -7.14
CA VAL A 6 -2.70 14.82 -8.59
C VAL A 6 -2.83 16.30 -8.93
N SER A 7 -3.49 17.10 -8.08
CA SER A 7 -3.62 18.54 -8.33
C SER A 7 -2.32 19.33 -8.11
N LEU A 8 -1.38 18.77 -7.36
CA LEU A 8 -0.14 19.44 -6.98
C LEU A 8 1.06 18.97 -7.79
N TRP A 9 1.08 17.70 -8.20
CA TRP A 9 2.26 17.06 -8.77
C TRP A 9 1.90 16.28 -10.03
N ASP A 10 2.70 16.46 -11.07
CA ASP A 10 2.68 15.61 -12.27
C ASP A 10 3.66 14.45 -12.09
N ALA A 11 3.14 13.22 -11.97
CA ALA A 11 3.93 12.01 -11.72
C ALA A 11 3.26 10.79 -12.37
N ASP A 12 4.06 9.79 -12.75
CA ASP A 12 3.56 8.53 -13.32
C ASP A 12 2.85 7.65 -12.27
N PHE A 13 3.32 7.72 -11.01
CA PHE A 13 2.74 7.02 -9.87
C PHE A 13 2.52 7.96 -8.69
N TYR A 14 1.45 7.69 -7.94
CA TYR A 14 1.13 8.34 -6.68
C TYR A 14 1.12 7.29 -5.58
N VAL A 15 1.89 7.52 -4.51
CA VAL A 15 2.09 6.57 -3.41
C VAL A 15 1.39 7.07 -2.15
N LYS A 16 0.62 6.22 -1.48
CA LYS A 16 0.19 6.44 -0.10
C LYS A 16 1.11 5.65 0.83
N VAL A 17 1.51 6.27 1.93
CA VAL A 17 2.30 5.64 2.99
C VAL A 17 1.84 6.16 4.36
N ASP A 18 1.79 5.29 5.35
CA ASP A 18 1.55 5.67 6.75
C ASP A 18 2.83 6.24 7.40
N ASP A 19 2.67 7.12 8.39
CA ASP A 19 3.78 7.81 9.04
C ASP A 19 4.60 6.94 10.00
N ASP A 20 4.14 5.72 10.27
CA ASP A 20 4.80 4.72 11.10
C ASP A 20 5.40 3.56 10.29
N VAL A 21 5.77 3.78 9.02
CA VAL A 21 6.34 2.75 8.13
C VAL A 21 7.79 3.10 7.75
N HIS A 22 8.70 2.12 7.78
CA HIS A 22 10.04 2.27 7.20
C HIS A 22 9.98 2.02 5.69
N VAL A 23 10.55 2.94 4.90
CA VAL A 23 10.54 2.86 3.43
C VAL A 23 11.95 2.95 2.86
N ASN A 24 12.26 2.01 1.97
CA ASN A 24 13.45 2.02 1.12
C ASN A 24 13.08 2.60 -0.25
N ILE A 25 13.44 3.87 -0.48
CA ILE A 25 12.93 4.68 -1.61
C ILE A 25 13.50 4.20 -2.94
N ALA A 26 14.76 3.77 -3.01
CA ALA A 26 15.34 3.28 -4.26
C ALA A 26 14.68 1.96 -4.69
N THR A 27 14.49 1.05 -3.73
CA THR A 27 13.78 -0.21 -3.93
C THR A 27 12.33 0.04 -4.37
N LEU A 28 11.63 0.97 -3.72
CA LEU A 28 10.28 1.36 -4.13
C LEU A 28 10.27 1.92 -5.56
N GLY A 29 11.18 2.84 -5.89
CA GLY A 29 11.27 3.42 -7.23
C GLY A 29 11.53 2.37 -8.31
N GLN A 30 12.40 1.39 -8.05
CA GLN A 30 12.67 0.27 -8.97
C GLN A 30 11.44 -0.61 -9.16
N ILE A 31 10.66 -0.84 -8.12
CA ILE A 31 9.40 -1.58 -8.22
C ILE A 31 8.43 -0.83 -9.15
N LEU A 32 8.29 0.47 -8.97
CA LEU A 32 7.35 1.28 -9.76
C LEU A 32 7.81 1.47 -11.21
N SER A 33 9.11 1.66 -11.46
CA SER A 33 9.64 1.87 -12.82
C SER A 33 9.41 0.68 -13.75
N ASN A 34 9.44 -0.55 -13.21
CA ASN A 34 9.07 -1.77 -13.95
C ASN A 34 7.61 -1.78 -14.46
N HIS A 35 6.80 -0.83 -14.03
CA HIS A 35 5.40 -0.70 -14.39
C HIS A 35 5.05 0.67 -14.98
N ALA A 36 6.03 1.55 -15.24
CA ALA A 36 5.81 2.92 -15.73
C ALA A 36 5.07 3.00 -17.07
N LEU A 37 5.27 2.01 -17.95
CA LEU A 37 4.61 1.99 -19.28
C LEU A 37 3.19 1.39 -19.24
N LYS A 38 2.70 0.98 -18.07
CA LYS A 38 1.38 0.38 -17.90
C LYS A 38 0.38 1.43 -17.42
N PRO A 39 -0.78 1.61 -18.09
CA PRO A 39 -1.65 2.75 -17.83
C PRO A 39 -2.40 2.66 -16.50
N ARG A 40 -3.00 1.51 -16.17
CA ARG A 40 -3.91 1.33 -15.03
C ARG A 40 -3.37 0.31 -14.05
N VAL A 41 -2.41 0.74 -13.24
CA VAL A 41 -1.72 -0.11 -12.26
C VAL A 41 -2.14 0.29 -10.85
N TYR A 42 -2.55 -0.71 -10.08
CA TYR A 42 -2.66 -0.64 -8.62
C TYR A 42 -1.68 -1.64 -8.01
N ILE A 43 -0.66 -1.14 -7.32
CA ILE A 43 0.42 -1.95 -6.77
C ILE A 43 0.50 -1.82 -5.27
N GLY A 44 0.68 -2.95 -4.60
CA GLY A 44 0.74 -3.04 -3.15
C GLY A 44 0.96 -4.48 -2.72
N CYS A 45 0.99 -4.70 -1.41
CA CYS A 45 0.90 -6.06 -0.88
C CYS A 45 -0.57 -6.49 -0.84
N MET A 46 -1.00 -7.23 -1.86
CA MET A 46 -2.41 -7.52 -2.09
C MET A 46 -2.92 -8.59 -1.13
N LYS A 47 -4.13 -8.37 -0.61
CA LYS A 47 -4.78 -9.25 0.36
C LYS A 47 -6.30 -9.27 0.17
N SER A 48 -6.90 -10.30 0.74
CA SER A 48 -8.33 -10.37 1.04
C SER A 48 -8.45 -10.84 2.48
N GLY A 49 -9.37 -10.25 3.23
CA GLY A 49 -9.60 -10.54 4.64
C GLY A 49 -11.09 -10.65 4.95
N PRO A 50 -11.45 -11.17 6.13
CA PRO A 50 -12.85 -11.24 6.53
C PRO A 50 -13.47 -9.85 6.52
N VAL A 51 -14.72 -9.76 6.08
CA VAL A 51 -15.53 -8.55 6.26
C VAL A 51 -15.81 -8.39 7.76
N LEU A 52 -15.59 -7.19 8.30
CA LEU A 52 -15.69 -6.95 9.73
C LEU A 52 -17.12 -6.58 10.11
N THR A 53 -17.92 -7.59 10.46
CA THR A 53 -19.35 -7.46 10.75
C THR A 53 -19.69 -7.32 12.23
N GLU A 54 -18.71 -7.46 13.11
CA GLU A 54 -18.91 -7.40 14.57
C GLU A 54 -18.87 -5.95 15.07
N LYS A 55 -19.91 -5.51 15.78
CA LYS A 55 -19.92 -4.18 16.40
C LYS A 55 -18.83 -4.10 17.48
N GLY A 56 -18.11 -2.98 17.53
CA GLY A 56 -17.10 -2.71 18.54
C GLY A 56 -15.68 -3.08 18.15
N VAL A 57 -15.46 -3.78 17.02
CA VAL A 57 -14.11 -3.97 16.47
C VAL A 57 -13.70 -2.76 15.65
N ARG A 58 -12.38 -2.49 15.59
CA ARG A 58 -11.81 -1.47 14.70
C ARG A 58 -12.21 -1.80 13.26
N TYR A 59 -12.74 -0.80 12.56
CA TYR A 59 -13.24 -0.93 11.18
C TYR A 59 -14.47 -1.84 11.01
N TYR A 60 -15.33 -1.99 12.03
CA TYR A 60 -16.68 -2.52 11.82
C TYR A 60 -17.37 -1.80 10.65
N GLU A 61 -17.91 -2.55 9.70
CA GLU A 61 -18.55 -2.04 8.49
C GLU A 61 -20.08 -2.18 8.59
N PRO A 62 -20.84 -1.09 8.83
CA PRO A 62 -22.30 -1.13 8.88
C PRO A 62 -22.95 -1.65 7.59
N GLU A 63 -22.32 -1.39 6.44
CA GLU A 63 -22.80 -1.80 5.12
C GLU A 63 -22.17 -3.10 4.63
N HIS A 64 -21.73 -3.97 5.56
CA HIS A 64 -21.05 -5.23 5.25
C HIS A 64 -21.84 -6.14 4.30
N TRP A 65 -23.17 -6.05 4.30
CA TRP A 65 -24.06 -6.80 3.42
C TRP A 65 -23.79 -6.54 1.92
N LYS A 66 -23.14 -5.42 1.56
CA LYS A 66 -22.71 -5.13 0.17
C LYS A 66 -21.58 -6.03 -0.31
N PHE A 67 -20.84 -6.68 0.59
CA PHE A 67 -19.80 -7.66 0.26
C PHE A 67 -20.34 -9.09 0.10
N GLY A 68 -21.67 -9.25 0.11
CA GLY A 68 -22.37 -10.51 -0.04
C GLY A 68 -22.70 -11.16 1.29
N GLU A 69 -22.63 -12.49 1.31
CA GLU A 69 -23.15 -13.31 2.41
C GLU A 69 -22.20 -13.40 3.62
N PRO A 70 -22.71 -13.77 4.80
CA PRO A 70 -21.88 -14.06 5.97
C PRO A 70 -20.73 -15.04 5.64
N GLY A 71 -19.51 -14.69 6.04
CA GLY A 71 -18.30 -15.45 5.74
C GLY A 71 -17.56 -15.01 4.47
N ASN A 72 -18.15 -14.12 3.66
CA ASN A 72 -17.44 -13.49 2.55
C ASN A 72 -16.25 -12.66 3.04
N LYS A 73 -15.29 -12.51 2.13
CA LYS A 73 -14.11 -11.67 2.33
C LYS A 73 -14.27 -10.38 1.54
N TYR A 74 -13.61 -9.32 1.99
CA TYR A 74 -13.43 -8.13 1.17
C TYR A 74 -12.80 -8.52 -0.18
N PHE A 75 -13.20 -7.82 -1.24
CA PHE A 75 -12.51 -7.88 -2.54
C PHE A 75 -11.02 -7.62 -2.38
N ARG A 76 -10.23 -8.09 -3.34
CA ARG A 76 -8.77 -7.94 -3.31
C ARG A 76 -8.40 -6.45 -3.23
N HIS A 77 -7.59 -6.08 -2.26
CA HIS A 77 -7.09 -4.72 -2.04
C HIS A 77 -5.66 -4.77 -1.49
N ALA A 78 -4.92 -3.67 -1.58
CA ALA A 78 -3.59 -3.57 -0.99
C ALA A 78 -3.66 -3.39 0.53
N THR A 79 -2.62 -3.85 1.21
CA THR A 79 -2.40 -3.59 2.64
C THR A 79 -2.12 -2.10 2.85
N GLY A 80 -2.74 -1.49 3.88
CA GLY A 80 -2.82 -0.04 4.03
C GLY A 80 -1.51 0.71 4.23
N GLN A 81 -0.49 0.05 4.77
CA GLN A 81 0.77 0.71 5.15
C GLN A 81 1.48 1.39 3.98
N LEU A 82 1.48 0.75 2.80
CA LEU A 82 2.02 1.33 1.58
C LEU A 82 1.40 0.71 0.32
N TYR A 83 0.96 1.57 -0.60
CA TYR A 83 0.57 1.19 -1.95
C TYR A 83 0.72 2.36 -2.92
N ALA A 84 0.80 2.05 -4.21
CA ALA A 84 0.86 3.05 -5.26
C ALA A 84 -0.20 2.79 -6.34
N ILE A 85 -0.63 3.88 -6.98
CA ILE A 85 -1.52 3.83 -8.13
C ILE A 85 -0.92 4.67 -9.27
N SER A 86 -1.09 4.18 -10.49
CA SER A 86 -0.77 4.93 -11.71
C SER A 86 -1.53 6.26 -11.79
N LYS A 87 -1.00 7.21 -12.56
CA LYS A 87 -1.60 8.52 -12.84
C LYS A 87 -3.04 8.44 -13.33
N ASP A 88 -3.36 7.48 -14.21
CA ASP A 88 -4.72 7.31 -14.74
C ASP A 88 -5.72 7.01 -13.63
N LEU A 89 -5.36 6.14 -12.69
CA LEU A 89 -6.22 5.79 -11.56
C LEU A 89 -6.33 6.93 -10.55
N ALA A 90 -5.23 7.63 -10.27
CA ALA A 90 -5.27 8.80 -9.40
C ALA A 90 -6.15 9.91 -9.98
N THR A 91 -6.08 10.11 -11.30
CA THR A 91 -6.93 11.05 -12.06
C THR A 91 -8.39 10.62 -12.04
N TYR A 92 -8.67 9.34 -12.26
CA TYR A 92 -10.01 8.77 -12.17
C TYR A 92 -10.64 9.04 -10.79
N ILE A 93 -9.88 8.81 -9.70
CA ILE A 93 -10.32 9.14 -8.35
C ILE A 93 -10.61 10.64 -8.23
N SER A 94 -9.71 11.50 -8.72
CA SER A 94 -9.88 12.95 -8.63
C SER A 94 -11.18 13.41 -9.29
N ILE A 95 -11.46 12.94 -10.52
CA ILE A 95 -12.66 13.31 -11.28
C ILE A 95 -13.93 12.78 -10.61
N ASN A 96 -13.93 11.51 -10.19
CA ASN A 96 -15.13 10.80 -9.74
C ASN A 96 -15.34 10.82 -8.22
N ARG A 97 -14.48 11.49 -7.44
CA ARG A 97 -14.51 11.49 -5.96
C ARG A 97 -15.86 11.75 -5.28
N HIS A 98 -16.79 12.41 -5.98
CA HIS A 98 -18.12 12.76 -5.48
C HIS A 98 -19.12 11.59 -5.53
N VAL A 99 -18.86 10.57 -6.36
CA VAL A 99 -19.69 9.35 -6.46
C VAL A 99 -18.98 8.10 -5.93
N LEU A 100 -17.67 8.16 -5.68
CA LEU A 100 -16.91 7.04 -5.14
C LEU A 100 -17.33 6.74 -3.69
N HIS A 101 -17.91 5.57 -3.49
CA HIS A 101 -18.43 5.12 -2.20
C HIS A 101 -17.29 4.84 -1.21
N LYS A 102 -17.45 5.27 0.05
CA LYS A 102 -16.43 5.08 1.09
C LYS A 102 -16.95 4.13 2.16
N TYR A 103 -16.22 3.05 2.36
CA TYR A 103 -16.36 2.15 3.48
C TYR A 103 -15.57 2.66 4.69
N ILE A 104 -15.82 2.10 5.88
CA ILE A 104 -15.13 2.50 7.10
C ILE A 104 -13.62 2.25 7.00
N ASN A 105 -13.22 1.21 6.26
CA ASN A 105 -11.82 0.96 5.92
C ASN A 105 -11.48 1.66 4.59
N GLU A 106 -10.51 2.59 4.64
CA GLU A 106 -10.07 3.38 3.48
C GLU A 106 -9.39 2.54 2.40
N ASP A 107 -8.64 1.51 2.77
CA ASP A 107 -7.94 0.62 1.84
C ASP A 107 -8.92 -0.27 1.09
N VAL A 108 -9.96 -0.74 1.80
CA VAL A 108 -11.10 -1.46 1.20
C VAL A 108 -11.86 -0.54 0.25
N SER A 109 -12.06 0.73 0.61
CA SER A 109 -12.68 1.72 -0.27
C SER A 109 -11.92 1.84 -1.59
N LEU A 110 -10.61 2.06 -1.52
CA LEU A 110 -9.77 2.16 -2.70
C LEU A 110 -9.85 0.91 -3.59
N GLY A 111 -9.66 -0.28 -3.00
CA GLY A 111 -9.75 -1.54 -3.75
C GLY A 111 -11.13 -1.75 -4.40
N SER A 112 -12.21 -1.36 -3.71
CA SER A 112 -13.56 -1.48 -4.26
C SER A 112 -13.81 -0.58 -5.48
N TRP A 113 -13.14 0.57 -5.58
CA TRP A 113 -13.28 1.45 -6.74
C TRP A 113 -12.67 0.87 -8.00
N PHE A 114 -11.66 0.01 -7.84
CA PHE A 114 -10.91 -0.56 -8.95
C PHE A 114 -11.41 -1.93 -9.40
N ILE A 115 -12.20 -2.64 -8.60
CA ILE A 115 -12.66 -4.00 -8.94
C ILE A 115 -13.54 -4.05 -10.21
N GLY A 116 -14.26 -2.97 -10.50
CA GLY A 116 -15.10 -2.84 -11.70
C GLY A 116 -14.39 -2.19 -12.90
N LEU A 117 -13.10 -1.87 -12.76
CA LEU A 117 -12.28 -1.25 -13.79
C LEU A 117 -11.26 -2.26 -14.34
N ASP A 118 -10.80 -2.02 -15.56
CA ASP A 118 -9.73 -2.82 -16.17
C ASP A 118 -8.35 -2.44 -15.58
N VAL A 119 -8.15 -2.79 -14.30
CA VAL A 119 -6.96 -2.44 -13.50
C VAL A 119 -6.08 -3.65 -13.28
N GLU A 120 -4.79 -3.51 -13.58
CA GLU A 120 -3.79 -4.50 -13.22
C GLU A 120 -3.43 -4.38 -11.73
N HIS A 121 -3.81 -5.40 -10.96
CA HIS A 121 -3.46 -5.51 -9.55
C HIS A 121 -2.12 -6.23 -9.41
N ILE A 122 -1.10 -5.53 -8.93
CA ILE A 122 0.24 -6.06 -8.75
C ILE A 122 0.46 -6.37 -7.27
N ASP A 123 0.67 -7.65 -6.97
CA ASP A 123 0.95 -8.15 -5.61
C ASP A 123 2.46 -8.22 -5.37
N ASP A 124 3.05 -7.13 -4.86
CA ASP A 124 4.46 -7.10 -4.48
C ASP A 124 4.62 -7.23 -2.96
N ARG A 125 5.10 -8.41 -2.54
CA ARG A 125 5.32 -8.75 -1.13
C ARG A 125 6.46 -7.98 -0.46
N ARG A 126 7.27 -7.25 -1.23
CA ARG A 126 8.30 -6.33 -0.69
C ARG A 126 7.68 -5.06 -0.12
N LEU A 127 6.40 -4.80 -0.34
CA LEU A 127 5.65 -3.65 0.20
C LEU A 127 4.96 -3.96 1.54
N CYS A 128 5.23 -5.11 2.17
CA CYS A 128 4.65 -5.49 3.46
C CYS A 128 5.53 -6.43 4.29
N CYS A 129 6.83 -6.16 4.33
CA CYS A 129 7.72 -6.95 5.16
C CYS A 129 7.50 -6.68 6.64
N GLY A 130 7.74 -7.69 7.48
CA GLY A 130 7.93 -7.49 8.90
C GLY A 130 9.21 -6.68 9.16
N THR A 131 9.25 -5.94 10.26
CA THR A 131 10.51 -5.43 10.82
C THR A 131 11.45 -6.60 11.22
N PRO A 132 12.67 -6.35 11.71
CA PRO A 132 13.61 -7.39 12.11
C PRO A 132 12.98 -8.56 12.90
N PRO A 133 13.31 -9.81 12.54
CA PRO A 133 14.37 -10.22 11.59
C PRO A 133 13.93 -10.36 10.12
N ASP A 134 12.65 -10.15 9.78
CA ASP A 134 12.11 -10.51 8.44
C ASP A 134 12.74 -9.67 7.31
N CYS A 135 12.74 -8.34 7.45
CA CYS A 135 13.37 -7.43 6.48
C CYS A 135 14.86 -7.76 6.25
N GLU A 136 15.59 -8.13 7.31
CA GLU A 136 17.02 -8.42 7.27
C GLU A 136 17.30 -9.70 6.47
N TRP A 137 16.57 -10.76 6.78
CA TRP A 137 16.70 -12.03 6.05
C TRP A 137 16.33 -11.89 4.58
N LYS A 138 15.28 -11.11 4.29
CA LYS A 138 14.88 -10.82 2.90
C LYS A 138 15.95 -10.03 2.15
N ALA A 139 16.55 -9.03 2.78
CA ALA A 139 17.66 -8.27 2.19
C ALA A 139 18.89 -9.16 1.93
N GLN A 140 19.25 -10.03 2.88
CA GLN A 140 20.35 -11.00 2.71
C GLN A 140 20.10 -11.99 1.57
N ALA A 141 18.83 -12.32 1.31
CA ALA A 141 18.41 -13.16 0.18
C ALA A 141 18.29 -12.39 -1.16
N GLY A 142 18.69 -11.11 -1.21
CA GLY A 142 18.58 -10.27 -2.41
C GLY A 142 17.17 -9.74 -2.70
N ASN A 143 16.22 -9.90 -1.77
CA ASN A 143 14.84 -9.45 -1.86
C ASN A 143 14.59 -8.27 -0.91
N THR A 144 15.40 -7.21 -1.01
CA THR A 144 15.26 -6.02 -0.18
C THR A 144 13.81 -5.52 -0.18
N CYS A 145 13.29 -5.25 1.01
CA CYS A 145 11.94 -4.76 1.19
C CYS A 145 11.86 -3.28 0.84
N ALA A 146 10.80 -2.87 0.15
CA ALA A 146 10.50 -1.47 -0.07
C ALA A 146 9.77 -0.86 1.14
N ALA A 147 8.99 -1.65 1.87
CA ALA A 147 8.31 -1.22 3.09
C ALA A 147 8.42 -2.28 4.19
N SER A 148 8.69 -1.82 5.42
CA SER A 148 8.79 -2.67 6.61
C SER A 148 8.00 -2.09 7.78
N PHE A 149 7.18 -2.92 8.43
CA PHE A 149 6.35 -2.53 9.59
C PHE A 149 5.98 -3.74 10.47
N ASP A 150 5.44 -3.50 11.66
CA ASP A 150 4.97 -4.55 12.55
C ASP A 150 3.48 -4.83 12.32
N TRP A 151 3.16 -6.06 11.91
CA TRP A 151 1.77 -6.49 11.72
C TRP A 151 0.89 -6.30 12.97
N ARG A 152 1.49 -6.41 14.16
CA ARG A 152 0.77 -6.32 15.45
C ARG A 152 0.08 -4.97 15.67
N CYS A 153 0.71 -3.87 15.27
CA CYS A 153 0.16 -2.52 15.43
C CYS A 153 -0.25 -1.90 14.10
N SER A 154 -0.09 -2.61 12.98
CA SER A 154 -0.38 -2.10 11.62
C SER A 154 0.46 -0.87 11.28
N GLY A 155 1.76 -0.97 11.58
CA GLY A 155 2.74 0.12 11.58
C GLY A 155 3.96 -0.32 12.41
N ILE A 156 4.99 0.50 12.58
CA ILE A 156 6.09 0.22 13.50
C ILE A 156 5.64 0.56 14.92
N CYS A 157 5.62 -0.41 15.83
CA CYS A 157 5.13 -0.15 17.18
C CYS A 157 6.11 0.78 17.91
N ASN A 158 5.61 1.80 18.61
CA ASN A 158 6.43 2.87 19.20
C ASN A 158 7.39 3.51 18.16
N SER A 159 6.85 3.84 16.99
CA SER A 159 7.59 4.31 15.82
C SER A 159 8.55 5.46 16.13
N GLU A 160 8.14 6.41 16.98
CA GLU A 160 8.98 7.53 17.44
C GLU A 160 10.37 7.07 17.92
N GLY A 161 10.44 5.98 18.69
CA GLY A 161 11.70 5.44 19.21
C GLY A 161 12.29 4.32 18.36
N ARG A 162 11.47 3.59 17.59
CA ARG A 162 11.89 2.37 16.90
C ARG A 162 12.21 2.54 15.42
N ILE A 163 11.74 3.60 14.76
CA ILE A 163 11.96 3.76 13.32
C ILE A 163 13.45 3.82 12.96
N TRP A 164 14.28 4.40 13.83
CA TRP A 164 15.73 4.44 13.64
C TRP A 164 16.38 3.06 13.76
N GLU A 165 15.94 2.25 14.74
CA GLU A 165 16.42 0.88 14.91
C GLU A 165 16.07 0.03 13.68
N VAL A 166 14.83 0.13 13.20
CA VAL A 166 14.36 -0.55 11.99
C VAL A 166 15.16 -0.09 10.78
N HIS A 167 15.39 1.21 10.63
CA HIS A 167 16.20 1.75 9.53
C HIS A 167 17.61 1.14 9.51
N ASN A 168 18.32 1.12 10.65
CA ASN A 168 19.69 0.59 10.70
C ASN A 168 19.82 -0.89 10.30
N LYS A 169 18.73 -1.66 10.44
CA LYS A 169 18.70 -3.10 10.13
C LYS A 169 18.11 -3.39 8.74
N CYS A 170 17.06 -2.65 8.35
CA CYS A 170 16.30 -2.91 7.13
C CYS A 170 16.66 -2.00 5.96
N ALA A 171 17.51 -0.98 6.15
CA ALA A 171 17.83 -0.02 5.09
C ALA A 171 18.49 -0.70 3.89
N GLU A 172 18.11 -0.24 2.72
CA GLU A 172 18.91 -0.43 1.51
C GLU A 172 20.26 0.29 1.64
N GLY A 173 21.24 -0.06 0.79
CA GLY A 173 22.57 0.55 0.87
C GLY A 173 22.52 2.07 0.69
N GLU A 174 23.40 2.82 1.37
CA GLU A 174 23.39 4.30 1.38
C GLU A 174 23.41 4.95 -0.02
N LYS A 175 24.01 4.27 -1.00
CA LYS A 175 24.09 4.74 -2.41
C LYS A 175 23.00 4.19 -3.31
N ALA A 176 22.07 3.37 -2.80
CA ALA A 176 21.05 2.70 -3.59
C ALA A 176 20.22 3.69 -4.39
N LEU A 177 19.80 4.80 -3.77
CA LEU A 177 18.99 5.83 -4.42
C LEU A 177 19.76 6.55 -5.54
N TRP A 178 21.02 6.89 -5.29
CA TRP A 178 21.87 7.57 -6.27
C TRP A 178 22.27 6.69 -7.44
N ASN A 179 22.37 5.37 -7.21
CA ASN A 179 22.72 4.40 -8.23
C ASN A 179 21.49 3.83 -8.96
N ALA A 180 20.28 4.11 -8.49
CA ALA A 180 19.07 3.61 -9.11
C ALA A 180 18.87 4.24 -10.49
N THR A 181 18.45 3.41 -11.43
CA THR A 181 17.99 3.83 -12.75
C THR A 181 16.50 3.51 -12.83
N PHE A 182 15.70 4.53 -13.15
CA PHE A 182 14.25 4.45 -13.23
C PHE A 182 13.80 4.63 -14.68
#